data_AF-A0A9E1PBR3-F1
#
_entry.id   AF-A0A9E1PBR3-F1
#
_cell.length_a   1.000
_cell.length_b   1.000
_cell.length_c   1.000
_cell.angle_alpha   90.00
_cell.angle_beta   90.00
_cell.angle_gamma   90.00
#
_symmetry.space_group_name_H-M   'P 1'
#
loop_
_entity.id
_entity.type
_entity.pdbx_description
1 polymer ?
#
loop_
_entity_poly.entity_id
_entity_poly.type
_entity_poly.pdbx_seq_one_letter_code
_entity_poly.pdbx_strand_id
1 'polypeptide(L)' 'GIEGACGGSCMCATCHVQIESINGAQLEDRSEMEVEILEIEFDELAPNSRLGCQIVISEGIESITARIVSINNF' A
#
# COMPACT_ATOMS: atom_id res chain seq x y z
N GLY A 1 -4.63 -3.78 12.25
CA GLY A 1 -3.40 -4.40 11.73
C GLY A 1 -3.55 -4.62 10.24
N ILE A 2 -2.59 -5.26 9.58
CA ILE A 2 -2.75 -5.68 8.17
C ILE A 2 -3.34 -7.09 8.17
N GLU A 3 -4.45 -7.28 7.46
CA GLU A 3 -5.09 -8.59 7.31
C GLU A 3 -4.47 -9.36 6.14
N GLY A 4 -4.34 -8.73 4.97
CA GLY A 4 -3.70 -9.35 3.81
C GLY A 4 -4.45 -10.56 3.24
N ALA A 5 -5.79 -10.50 3.20
CA ALA A 5 -6.68 -11.62 2.90
C ALA A 5 -6.38 -12.37 1.58
N CYS A 6 -5.93 -11.68 0.53
CA CYS A 6 -5.58 -12.31 -0.75
C CYS A 6 -4.17 -12.90 -0.82
N GLY A 7 -3.37 -12.83 0.25
CA GLY A 7 -2.00 -13.37 0.25
C GLY A 7 -1.01 -12.61 -0.63
N GLY A 8 -1.34 -11.37 -1.02
CA GLY A 8 -0.44 -10.50 -1.80
C GLY A 8 -0.72 -10.45 -3.30
N SER A 9 -1.82 -11.03 -3.77
CA SER A 9 -2.20 -11.04 -5.19
C SER A 9 -2.80 -9.74 -5.73
N CYS A 10 -2.70 -8.62 -5.00
CA CYS A 10 -3.27 -7.32 -5.41
C CYS A 10 -4.79 -7.38 -5.71
N MET A 11 -5.61 -7.93 -4.78
CA MET A 11 -7.05 -8.11 -5.04
C MET A 11 -8.00 -7.67 -3.91
N CYS A 12 -7.53 -7.53 -2.67
CA CYS A 12 -8.45 -7.40 -1.51
C CYS A 12 -8.41 -6.06 -0.77
N ALA A 13 -7.50 -5.15 -1.13
CA ALA A 13 -7.21 -3.90 -0.40
C ALA A 13 -6.89 -4.00 1.11
N THR A 14 -6.96 -5.18 1.74
CA THR A 14 -6.83 -5.36 3.20
C THR A 14 -5.42 -5.17 3.78
N CYS A 15 -4.48 -4.70 2.95
CA CYS A 15 -3.12 -4.34 3.31
C CYS A 15 -2.81 -2.85 3.07
N HIS A 16 -3.86 -2.03 2.92
CA HIS A 16 -3.73 -0.61 2.68
C HIS A 16 -2.91 0.09 3.78
N VAL A 17 -1.94 0.87 3.33
CA VAL A 17 -1.10 1.71 4.17
C VAL A 17 -0.90 3.07 3.50
N GLN A 18 -0.52 4.07 4.28
CA GLN A 18 -0.04 5.35 3.76
C GLN A 18 1.45 5.48 4.05
N ILE A 19 2.26 5.72 3.03
CA ILE A 19 3.71 5.88 3.18
C ILE A 19 4.01 7.29 3.72
N GLU A 20 4.53 7.35 4.94
CA GLU A 20 4.85 8.62 5.60
C GLU A 20 6.26 9.08 5.29
N SER A 21 7.21 8.15 5.22
CA SER A 21 8.60 8.45 4.86
C SER A 21 9.31 7.23 4.30
N ILE A 22 10.29 7.49 3.44
CA ILE A 22 11.26 6.52 2.94
C ILE A 22 12.65 7.16 2.96
N ASN A 23 13.64 6.39 3.41
CA ASN A 23 15.05 6.80 3.37
C ASN A 23 15.84 5.83 2.48
N GLY A 24 16.80 6.38 1.75
CA GLY A 24 17.58 5.66 0.74
C GLY A 24 16.92 5.71 -0.63
N ALA A 25 16.73 4.55 -1.27
CA ALA A 25 16.11 4.42 -2.58
C ALA A 25 14.60 4.77 -2.56
N GLN A 26 14.05 5.07 -3.74
CA GLN A 26 12.62 5.35 -3.92
C GLN A 26 11.85 4.04 -4.18
N LEU A 27 10.56 4.05 -3.86
CA LEU A 27 9.65 2.98 -4.26
C LEU A 27 9.35 3.08 -5.76
N GLU A 28 9.03 1.94 -6.36
CA GLU A 28 8.37 1.92 -7.66
C GLU A 28 6.98 2.56 -7.54
N ASP A 29 6.54 3.19 -8.64
CA ASP A 29 5.20 3.71 -8.78
C ASP A 29 4.16 2.59 -8.63
N ARG A 30 2.92 2.98 -8.34
CA ARG A 30 1.81 2.02 -8.31
C ARG A 30 1.64 1.41 -9.69
N SER A 31 1.41 0.10 -9.73
CA SER A 31 0.93 -0.55 -10.95
C SER A 31 -0.50 -0.11 -11.28
N GLU A 32 -0.92 -0.25 -12.53
CA GLU A 32 -2.31 0.04 -12.94
C GLU A 32 -3.32 -0.76 -12.10
N MET A 33 -3.02 -2.04 -11.83
CA MET A 33 -3.86 -2.90 -11.00
C MET A 33 -3.92 -2.43 -9.55
N GLU A 34 -2.81 -1.95 -8.99
CA GLU A 34 -2.81 -1.39 -7.63
C GLU A 34 -3.69 -0.12 -7.56
N VAL A 35 -3.62 0.74 -8.57
CA VAL A 35 -4.46 1.94 -8.68
C VAL A 35 -5.93 1.54 -8.77
N GLU A 36 -6.27 0.62 -9.68
CA GLU A 36 -7.66 0.15 -9.88
C GLU A 36 -8.26 -0.40 -8.59
N ILE A 37 -7.55 -1.27 -7.87
CA ILE A 37 -8.05 -1.84 -6.61
C ILE A 37 -8.22 -0.78 -5.53
N LEU A 38 -7.30 0.18 -5.43
CA LEU A 38 -7.43 1.27 -4.47
C LEU A 38 -8.67 2.14 -4.80
N GLU A 39 -8.89 2.46 -6.08
CA GLU A 39 -10.01 3.31 -6.52
C GLU A 39 -11.36 2.61 -6.41
N ILE A 40 -11.41 1.28 -6.56
CA ILE A 40 -12.64 0.49 -6.36
C ILE A 40 -13.03 0.41 -4.88
N GLU A 41 -12.05 0.25 -3.99
CA GLU A 41 -12.29 -0.07 -2.58
C GLU A 41 -12.41 1.17 -1.69
N PHE A 42 -11.98 2.35 -2.14
CA PHE A 42 -11.96 3.57 -1.33
C PHE A 42 -12.46 4.81 -2.08
N ASP A 43 -13.42 5.52 -1.49
CA ASP A 43 -13.95 6.78 -2.04
C ASP A 43 -12.93 7.93 -2.01
N GLU A 44 -12.04 7.94 -1.01
CA GLU A 44 -10.99 8.94 -0.85
C GLU A 44 -9.63 8.28 -0.63
N LEU A 45 -8.68 8.59 -1.51
CA LEU A 45 -7.32 8.09 -1.44
C LEU A 45 -6.32 9.23 -1.25
N ALA A 46 -5.50 9.11 -0.20
CA ALA A 46 -4.34 9.98 -0.07
C ALA A 46 -3.31 9.66 -1.18
N PRO A 47 -2.60 10.66 -1.75
CA PRO A 47 -1.59 10.46 -2.79
C PRO A 47 -0.43 9.54 -2.41
N ASN A 48 -0.24 9.24 -1.13
CA ASN A 48 0.75 8.32 -0.58
C ASN A 48 0.17 6.96 -0.16
N SER A 49 -1.09 6.66 -0.51
CA SER A 49 -1.74 5.36 -0.26
C SER A 49 -1.09 4.24 -1.05
N ARG A 50 -0.80 3.10 -0.46
CA ARG A 50 -0.26 1.92 -1.18
C ARG A 50 -0.95 0.66 -0.68
N LEU A 51 -1.03 -0.34 -1.54
CA LEU A 51 -1.26 -1.71 -1.08
C LEU A 51 0.07 -2.24 -0.56
N GLY A 52 0.17 -2.45 0.75
CA GLY A 52 1.42 -2.85 1.40
C GLY A 52 2.04 -4.11 0.79
N CYS A 53 1.22 -5.03 0.26
CA CYS A 53 1.72 -6.24 -0.41
C CYS A 53 2.38 -5.99 -1.77
N GLN A 54 2.19 -4.82 -2.38
CA GLN A 54 2.81 -4.43 -3.65
C GLN A 54 4.10 -3.62 -3.44
N ILE A 55 4.49 -3.36 -2.20
CA ILE A 55 5.72 -2.66 -1.88
C ILE A 55 6.86 -3.69 -1.81
N VAL A 56 7.74 -3.65 -2.80
CA VAL A 56 8.96 -4.45 -2.80
C VAL A 56 10.05 -3.71 -2.04
N ILE A 57 10.60 -4.34 -1.00
CA ILE A 57 11.78 -3.80 -0.31
C ILE A 57 13.02 -4.15 -1.13
N SER A 58 13.46 -3.20 -1.94
CA SER A 58 14.64 -3.32 -2.79
C SER A 58 15.93 -2.93 -2.06
N GLU A 59 17.06 -3.31 -2.66
CA GLU A 59 18.37 -2.89 -2.19
C GLU A 59 18.50 -1.36 -2.21
N GLY A 60 19.09 -0.80 -1.15
CA GLY A 60 19.25 0.64 -0.99
C GLY A 60 18.09 1.34 -0.28
N ILE A 61 16.97 0.64 0.01
CA ILE A 61 15.99 1.15 0.97
C ILE A 61 16.52 0.93 2.38
N GLU A 62 16.74 2.02 3.12
CA GLU A 62 17.26 1.95 4.48
C GLU A 62 16.14 1.84 5.51
N SER A 63 15.05 2.57 5.30
CA SER A 63 13.86 2.51 6.17
C SER A 63 12.61 3.03 5.45
N ILE A 64 11.45 2.52 5.88
CA ILE A 64 10.13 3.00 5.49
C ILE A 64 9.29 3.16 6.75
N THR A 65 8.63 4.31 6.89
CA THR A 65 7.55 4.49 7.88
C THR A 65 6.22 4.49 7.14
N ALA A 66 5.32 3.62 7.58
CA ALA A 66 3.99 3.49 7.01
C ALA A 66 2.93 3.54 8.10
N ARG A 67 1.87 4.29 7.85
CA ARG A 67 0.67 4.33 8.68
C ARG A 67 -0.31 3.28 8.20
N ILE A 68 -0.71 2.39 9.10
CA ILE A 68 -1.83 1.48 8.84
C ILE A 68 -3.10 2.31 8.84
N VAL A 69 -3.83 2.25 7.74
CA VAL A 69 -5.14 2.90 7.61
C VAL A 69 -6.19 1.90 8.08
N SER A 70 -7.07 2.34 8.99
CA SER A 70 -8.17 1.48 9.44
C SER A 70 -9.14 1.31 8.28
N ILE A 71 -9.32 0.07 7.84
CA ILE A 71 -10.28 -0.27 6.80
C ILE A 71 -11.62 -0.42 7.52
N ASN A 72 -12.38 0.68 7.61
CA ASN A 72 -13.72 0.64 8.18
C ASN A 72 -14.68 0.11 7.13
N ASN A 73 -14.68 -1.22 6.93
CA ASN A 73 -15.69 -1.89 6.12
C ASN A 73 -16.52 -2.87 6.96
N PHE A 74 -17.02 -2.40 8.13
CA PHE A 74 -18.23 -2.89 8.80
C PHE A 74 -18.89 -1.77 9.61
#